data_AF-A0A8S3SQ90-F1
#
_entry.id   AF-A0A8S3SQ90-F1
#
_cell.length_a   1.000
_cell.length_b   1.000
_cell.length_c   1.000
_cell.angle_alpha   90.00
_cell.angle_beta   90.00
_cell.angle_gamma   90.00
#
_symmetry.space_group_name_H-M   'P 1'
#
loop_
_entity.id
_entity.type
_entity.pdbx_description
1 polymer ?
#
loop_
_entity_poly.entity_id
_entity_poly.type
_entity_poly.pdbx_seq_one_letter_code
_entity_poly.pdbx_strand_id
1 'polypeptide(L)'
;MNRLTPHLIGQSCFFSTRNAKSGKSNSTLKKVNRKKLDHEKYEQLLQQRLSYMFIDNSIFSFIGMSCEELFNILTTTAFECAPTISVGKRKRSWNSVLQQLCKQSKDAHWKWKFRGSPSDINDPANRKRLDMKRELRKLQRQLNAEERHSLYQNIMNAHSGDNATFYKIIRRQRQSGKRLLDCLIIDDVHFDTPDLIREAWTNYFTDLSTPSEKPQNQQYRFSS
;
A
#
# COMPACT_ATOMS: atom_id res chain seq x y z
N MET A 1 -25.10 -53.85 -15.03
CA MET A 1 -24.65 -52.44 -15.15
C MET A 1 -25.85 -51.53 -14.96
N ASN A 2 -25.77 -50.66 -13.96
CA ASN A 2 -26.89 -49.99 -13.31
C ASN A 2 -27.52 -48.90 -14.20
N ARG A 3 -28.83 -49.02 -14.47
CA ARG A 3 -29.63 -47.93 -15.02
C ARG A 3 -30.05 -47.03 -13.85
N LEU A 4 -29.50 -45.81 -13.82
CA LEU A 4 -29.94 -44.77 -12.91
C LEU A 4 -31.33 -44.30 -13.34
N THR A 5 -32.33 -44.60 -12.52
CA THR A 5 -33.66 -44.01 -12.61
C THR A 5 -33.62 -42.58 -12.08
N PRO A 6 -34.14 -41.58 -12.81
CA PRO A 6 -34.31 -40.25 -12.24
C PRO A 6 -35.48 -40.29 -11.25
N HIS A 7 -35.18 -40.13 -9.96
CA HIS A 7 -36.20 -39.79 -8.98
C HIS A 7 -36.76 -38.40 -9.32
N LEU A 8 -37.93 -38.37 -9.95
CA LEU A 8 -38.77 -37.18 -10.04
C LEU A 8 -39.22 -36.82 -8.62
N ILE A 9 -38.42 -36.00 -7.95
CA ILE A 9 -38.83 -35.31 -6.73
C ILE A 9 -40.01 -34.43 -7.13
N GLY A 10 -41.20 -34.81 -6.67
CA GLY A 10 -42.44 -34.07 -6.86
C GLY A 10 -42.38 -32.74 -6.12
N GLN A 11 -41.65 -31.77 -6.65
CA GLN A 11 -41.75 -30.39 -6.17
C GLN A 11 -43.12 -29.86 -6.59
N SER A 12 -43.99 -29.64 -5.61
CA SER A 12 -45.25 -28.93 -5.79
C SER A 12 -44.94 -27.46 -6.04
N CYS A 13 -45.08 -27.01 -7.28
CA CYS A 13 -44.95 -25.60 -7.63
C CYS A 13 -46.19 -24.85 -7.10
N PHE A 14 -45.98 -23.95 -6.13
CA PHE A 14 -47.03 -23.05 -5.66
C PHE A 14 -46.90 -21.70 -6.39
N PHE A 15 -47.96 -21.26 -7.05
CA PHE A 15 -48.03 -19.91 -7.62
C PHE A 15 -48.77 -18.99 -6.66
N SER A 16 -48.09 -17.92 -6.23
CA SER A 16 -48.70 -16.82 -5.48
C SER A 16 -49.11 -15.72 -6.46
N THR A 17 -50.41 -15.48 -6.62
CA THR A 17 -50.90 -14.32 -7.35
C THR A 17 -51.06 -13.16 -6.37
N ARG A 18 -50.17 -12.17 -6.43
CA ARG A 18 -50.36 -10.90 -5.72
C ARG A 18 -51.39 -10.08 -6.48
N ASN A 19 -52.63 -10.05 -5.98
CA ASN A 19 -53.57 -9.01 -6.38
C ASN A 19 -53.15 -7.71 -5.67
N ALA A 20 -52.57 -6.79 -6.43
CA ALA A 20 -52.22 -5.46 -5.97
C ALA A 20 -53.48 -4.59 -5.91
N LYS A 21 -54.26 -4.74 -4.83
CA LYS A 21 -55.13 -3.72 -4.23
C LYS A 21 -55.84 -4.32 -3.01
N SER A 22 -55.77 -3.58 -1.91
CA SER A 22 -56.27 -3.89 -0.55
C SER A 22 -55.35 -4.75 0.31
N GLY A 23 -54.82 -4.11 1.37
CA GLY A 23 -54.01 -4.73 2.39
C GLY A 23 -54.83 -5.71 3.22
N LYS A 24 -54.53 -7.00 3.04
CA LYS A 24 -54.66 -8.13 3.97
C LYS A 24 -54.36 -9.39 3.15
N SER A 25 -53.08 -9.78 3.05
CA SER A 25 -52.68 -10.94 2.26
C SER A 25 -52.90 -12.25 3.03
N ASN A 26 -54.12 -12.76 3.03
CA ASN A 26 -54.36 -14.18 3.29
C ASN A 26 -53.95 -14.95 2.03
N SER A 27 -52.66 -15.29 1.89
CA SER A 27 -52.19 -16.13 0.80
C SER A 27 -52.66 -17.57 1.03
N THR A 28 -53.90 -17.87 0.67
CA THR A 28 -54.37 -19.25 0.57
C THR A 28 -53.66 -19.87 -0.63
N LEU A 29 -52.65 -20.70 -0.34
CA LEU A 29 -51.98 -21.51 -1.35
C LEU A 29 -53.02 -22.45 -1.98
N LYS A 30 -53.54 -22.08 -3.15
CA LYS A 30 -54.45 -22.95 -3.90
C LYS A 30 -53.64 -24.13 -4.44
N LYS A 31 -53.98 -25.34 -4.00
CA LYS A 31 -53.42 -26.57 -4.58
C LYS A 31 -53.89 -26.67 -6.03
N VAL A 32 -52.94 -26.58 -6.96
CA VAL A 32 -53.20 -26.79 -8.39
C VAL A 32 -53.35 -28.29 -8.63
N ASN A 33 -54.48 -28.71 -9.20
CA ASN A 33 -54.68 -30.09 -9.61
C ASN A 33 -53.99 -30.34 -10.96
N ARG A 34 -52.76 -30.88 -10.91
CA ARG A 34 -51.96 -31.17 -12.11
C ARG A 34 -52.66 -32.07 -13.12
N LYS A 35 -53.54 -32.98 -12.69
CA LYS A 35 -54.26 -33.89 -13.58
C LYS A 35 -55.30 -33.19 -14.47
N LYS A 36 -55.72 -31.97 -14.10
CA LYS A 36 -56.66 -31.15 -14.87
C LYS A 36 -55.96 -30.01 -15.63
N LEU A 37 -54.64 -29.94 -15.55
CA LEU A 37 -53.86 -28.93 -16.24
C LEU A 37 -53.68 -29.37 -17.69
N ASP A 38 -53.96 -28.47 -18.62
CA ASP A 38 -53.58 -28.65 -20.02
C ASP A 38 -52.06 -28.54 -20.12
N HIS A 39 -51.41 -29.69 -20.24
CA HIS A 39 -49.96 -29.81 -20.22
C HIS A 39 -49.30 -29.13 -21.42
N GLU A 40 -49.91 -29.24 -22.60
CA GLU A 40 -49.36 -28.69 -23.84
C GLU A 40 -49.36 -27.16 -23.79
N LYS A 41 -50.49 -26.57 -23.37
CA LYS A 41 -50.58 -25.11 -23.20
C LYS A 41 -49.63 -24.59 -22.12
N TYR A 42 -49.43 -25.34 -21.04
CA TYR A 42 -48.49 -24.98 -19.99
C TYR A 42 -47.04 -24.98 -20.51
N GLU A 43 -46.65 -26.00 -21.26
CA GLU A 43 -45.32 -26.10 -21.86
C GLU A 43 -45.05 -24.96 -22.85
N GLN A 44 -46.03 -24.63 -23.70
CA GLN A 44 -45.93 -23.51 -24.64
C GLN A 44 -45.68 -22.17 -23.91
N LEU A 45 -46.46 -21.88 -22.85
CA LEU A 45 -46.29 -20.65 -22.06
C LEU A 45 -44.94 -20.61 -21.32
N LEU A 46 -44.45 -21.77 -20.88
CA LEU A 46 -43.18 -21.89 -20.19
C LEU A 46 -42.01 -21.68 -21.16
N GLN A 47 -42.07 -22.28 -22.36
CA GLN A 47 -41.09 -22.06 -23.43
C GLN A 47 -41.08 -20.61 -23.92
N GLN A 48 -42.25 -20.01 -24.11
CA GLN A 48 -42.37 -18.59 -24.47
C GLN A 48 -41.75 -17.70 -23.39
N ARG A 49 -41.96 -18.00 -22.11
CA ARG A 49 -41.38 -17.20 -21.02
C ARG A 49 -39.86 -17.40 -20.88
N LEU A 50 -39.37 -18.62 -21.08
CA LEU A 50 -37.95 -18.90 -21.08
C LEU A 50 -37.25 -18.19 -22.24
N SER A 51 -37.84 -18.17 -23.44
CA SER A 51 -37.23 -17.49 -24.59
C SER A 51 -37.05 -15.98 -24.34
N TYR A 52 -38.01 -15.32 -23.67
CA TYR A 52 -37.85 -13.92 -23.25
C TYR A 52 -36.71 -13.73 -22.23
N MET A 53 -36.51 -14.65 -21.28
CA MET A 53 -35.40 -14.56 -20.32
C MET A 53 -34.02 -14.81 -20.94
N PHE A 54 -33.94 -15.62 -22.00
CA PHE A 54 -32.67 -15.86 -22.70
C PHE A 54 -32.24 -14.69 -23.59
N ILE A 55 -33.15 -13.79 -24.00
CA ILE A 55 -32.82 -12.58 -24.76
C ILE A 55 -32.02 -11.60 -23.88
N ASP A 56 -32.28 -11.54 -22.57
CA ASP A 56 -31.63 -10.63 -21.63
C ASP A 56 -30.14 -10.95 -21.39
N ASN A 57 -29.74 -12.22 -21.48
CA ASN A 57 -28.34 -12.60 -21.25
C ASN A 57 -27.38 -12.00 -22.28
N SER A 58 -27.85 -11.76 -23.51
CA SER A 58 -27.03 -11.11 -24.53
C SER A 58 -26.82 -9.62 -24.22
N ILE A 59 -27.85 -8.95 -23.71
CA ILE A 59 -27.81 -7.54 -23.28
C ILE A 59 -26.93 -7.37 -22.05
N PHE A 60 -27.05 -8.27 -21.05
CA PHE A 60 -26.20 -8.24 -19.87
C PHE A 60 -24.72 -8.48 -20.21
N SER A 61 -24.44 -9.43 -21.12
CA SER A 61 -23.08 -9.65 -21.63
C SER A 61 -22.56 -8.41 -22.35
N PHE A 62 -23.38 -7.80 -23.22
CA PHE A 62 -23.02 -6.58 -23.94
C PHE A 62 -22.71 -5.41 -23.02
N ILE A 63 -23.55 -5.16 -22.01
CA ILE A 63 -23.33 -4.12 -20.99
C ILE A 63 -22.04 -4.41 -20.21
N GLY A 64 -21.81 -5.67 -19.82
CA GLY A 64 -20.59 -6.08 -19.12
C GLY A 64 -19.33 -5.76 -19.92
N MET A 65 -19.31 -6.10 -21.20
CA MET A 65 -18.19 -5.78 -22.09
C MET A 65 -17.97 -4.27 -22.24
N SER A 66 -19.05 -3.49 -22.41
CA SER A 66 -18.94 -2.02 -22.52
C SER A 66 -18.41 -1.37 -21.23
N CYS A 67 -18.78 -1.89 -20.06
CA CYS A 67 -18.26 -1.41 -18.78
C CYS A 67 -16.77 -1.72 -18.61
N GLU A 68 -16.34 -2.92 -18.99
CA GLU A 68 -14.93 -3.33 -18.94
C GLU A 68 -14.06 -2.49 -19.89
N GLU A 69 -14.57 -2.22 -21.10
CA GLU A 69 -13.90 -1.34 -22.08
C GLU A 69 -13.76 0.10 -21.55
N LEU A 70 -14.81 0.68 -20.98
CA LEU A 70 -14.76 2.00 -20.34
C LEU A 70 -13.75 2.03 -19.18
N PHE A 71 -13.71 0.98 -18.36
CA PHE A 71 -12.77 0.89 -17.25
C PHE A 71 -11.33 0.87 -17.77
N ASN A 72 -11.05 0.07 -18.80
CA ASN A 72 -9.73 -0.02 -19.43
C ASN A 72 -9.29 1.33 -20.02
N ILE A 73 -10.19 2.06 -20.69
CA ILE A 73 -9.92 3.40 -21.21
C ILE A 73 -9.60 4.37 -20.08
N LEU A 74 -10.39 4.38 -19.01
CA LEU A 74 -10.16 5.24 -17.85
C LEU A 74 -8.84 4.94 -17.15
N THR A 75 -8.49 3.66 -16.97
CA THR A 75 -7.20 3.29 -16.37
C THR A 75 -6.04 3.68 -17.27
N THR A 76 -6.14 3.43 -18.58
CA THR A 76 -5.06 3.73 -19.53
C THR A 76 -4.82 5.24 -19.61
N THR A 77 -5.89 6.01 -19.77
CA THR A 77 -5.82 7.48 -19.78
C THR A 77 -5.32 8.03 -18.44
N ALA A 78 -5.72 7.47 -17.30
CA ALA A 78 -5.18 7.86 -16.00
C ALA A 78 -3.67 7.60 -15.89
N PHE A 79 -3.17 6.48 -16.42
CA PHE A 79 -1.74 6.18 -16.43
C PHE A 79 -0.96 7.08 -17.40
N GLU A 80 -1.51 7.38 -18.58
CA GLU A 80 -0.89 8.26 -19.57
C GLU A 80 -0.90 9.72 -19.15
N CYS A 81 -1.99 10.19 -18.54
CA CYS A 81 -2.14 11.55 -18.04
C CYS A 81 -1.55 11.74 -16.64
N ALA A 82 -1.16 10.66 -15.95
CA ALA A 82 -0.47 10.79 -14.67
C ALA A 82 0.80 11.62 -14.88
N PRO A 83 0.92 12.79 -14.25
CA PRO A 83 2.14 13.57 -14.36
C PRO A 83 3.28 12.70 -13.82
N THR A 84 4.20 12.31 -14.69
CA THR A 84 5.48 11.75 -14.28
C THR A 84 6.25 12.89 -13.64
N ILE A 85 5.96 13.15 -12.36
CA ILE A 85 6.72 14.09 -11.56
C ILE A 85 8.10 13.46 -11.43
N SER A 86 8.98 13.79 -12.38
CA SER A 86 10.40 13.59 -12.19
C SER A 86 10.75 14.50 -11.02
N VAL A 87 10.82 13.92 -9.82
CA VAL A 87 11.36 14.61 -8.66
C VAL A 87 12.83 14.78 -9.00
N GLY A 88 13.14 15.86 -9.73
CA GLY A 88 14.49 16.19 -10.12
C GLY A 88 15.36 16.05 -8.88
N LYS A 89 16.41 15.22 -8.97
CA LYS A 89 17.28 14.95 -7.83
C LYS A 89 17.77 16.31 -7.34
N ARG A 90 17.19 16.83 -6.24
CA ARG A 90 17.63 18.07 -5.64
C ARG A 90 19.11 17.87 -5.38
N LYS A 91 19.96 18.63 -6.08
CA LYS A 91 21.37 18.70 -5.75
C LYS A 91 21.35 19.15 -4.28
N ARG A 92 21.72 18.25 -3.35
CA ARG A 92 22.06 18.65 -1.99
C ARG A 92 22.97 19.86 -2.15
N SER A 93 22.76 20.92 -1.40
CA SER A 93 23.51 22.18 -1.54
C SER A 93 25.00 21.92 -1.25
N TRP A 94 25.72 21.43 -2.26
CA TRP A 94 27.15 21.24 -2.23
C TRP A 94 27.74 22.64 -2.30
N ASN A 95 28.19 23.16 -1.16
CA ASN A 95 28.99 24.39 -1.09
C ASN A 95 30.11 24.31 -2.15
N SER A 96 30.39 25.42 -2.85
CA SER A 96 31.46 25.52 -3.86
C SER A 96 32.79 24.98 -3.34
N VAL A 97 33.09 25.21 -2.05
CA VAL A 97 34.26 24.68 -1.35
C VAL A 97 34.28 23.14 -1.33
N LEU A 98 33.15 22.51 -1.00
CA LEU A 98 33.03 21.05 -0.98
C LEU A 98 33.15 20.45 -2.38
N GLN A 99 32.62 21.14 -3.40
CA GLN A 99 32.75 20.71 -4.80
C GLN A 99 34.22 20.75 -5.24
N GLN A 100 34.94 21.82 -4.89
CA GLN A 100 36.36 21.98 -5.19
C GLN A 100 37.20 20.89 -4.51
N LEU A 101 36.99 20.63 -3.21
CA LEU A 101 37.67 19.56 -2.48
C LEU A 101 37.36 18.18 -3.05
N CYS A 102 36.14 17.94 -3.52
CA CYS A 102 35.78 16.69 -4.19
C CYS A 102 36.51 16.51 -5.51
N LYS A 103 36.64 17.57 -6.31
CA LYS A 103 37.47 17.55 -7.53
C LYS A 103 38.93 17.25 -7.18
N GLN A 104 39.50 17.94 -6.21
CA GLN A 104 40.89 17.72 -5.76
C GLN A 104 41.13 16.31 -5.20
N SER A 105 40.17 15.76 -4.44
CA SER A 105 40.25 14.39 -3.93
C SER A 105 40.19 13.35 -5.06
N LYS A 106 39.38 13.58 -6.09
CA LYS A 106 39.33 12.71 -7.28
C LYS A 106 40.63 12.78 -8.07
N ASP A 107 41.16 13.98 -8.30
CA ASP A 107 42.43 14.18 -9.00
C ASP A 107 43.59 13.52 -8.24
N ALA A 108 43.65 13.66 -6.91
CA ALA A 108 44.66 13.00 -6.08
C ALA A 108 44.55 11.46 -6.15
N HIS A 109 43.32 10.93 -6.14
CA HIS A 109 43.09 9.50 -6.32
C HIS A 109 43.51 9.00 -7.71
N TRP A 110 43.19 9.75 -8.76
CA TRP A 110 43.59 9.43 -10.13
C TRP A 110 45.13 9.44 -10.28
N LYS A 111 45.82 10.45 -9.74
CA LYS A 111 47.30 10.51 -9.74
C LYS A 111 47.94 9.33 -9.00
N TRP A 112 47.39 8.95 -7.85
CA TRP A 112 47.84 7.76 -7.11
C TRP A 112 47.64 6.48 -7.92
N LYS A 113 46.48 6.33 -8.59
CA LYS A 113 46.18 5.17 -9.44
C LYS A 113 47.10 5.10 -10.66
N PHE A 114 47.36 6.25 -11.30
CA PHE A 114 48.25 6.37 -12.47
C PHE A 114 49.69 5.93 -12.15
N ARG A 115 50.15 6.14 -10.92
CA ARG A 115 51.48 5.69 -10.46
C ARG A 115 51.54 4.22 -10.04
N GLY A 116 50.53 3.42 -10.35
CA GLY A 116 50.48 2.00 -9.98
C GLY A 116 49.97 1.72 -8.57
N SER A 117 49.28 2.69 -7.94
CA SER A 117 48.66 2.52 -6.62
C SER A 117 49.66 2.13 -5.50
N PRO A 118 50.73 2.92 -5.29
CA PRO A 118 51.74 2.60 -4.28
C PRO A 118 51.10 2.48 -2.90
N SER A 119 51.50 1.44 -2.16
CA SER A 119 51.00 1.16 -0.80
C SER A 119 51.80 1.85 0.29
N ASP A 120 53.03 2.31 -0.01
CA ASP A 120 53.87 3.02 0.94
C ASP A 120 53.20 4.31 1.43
N ILE A 121 53.23 4.52 2.74
CA ILE A 121 52.68 5.71 3.40
C ILE A 121 53.52 6.96 3.11
N ASN A 122 54.81 6.78 2.80
CA ASN A 122 55.74 7.86 2.50
C ASN A 122 55.66 8.30 1.04
N ASP A 123 54.99 7.53 0.17
CA ASP A 123 54.78 7.95 -1.21
C ASP A 123 53.96 9.25 -1.26
N PRO A 124 54.46 10.31 -1.93
CA PRO A 124 53.79 11.60 -1.97
C PRO A 124 52.37 11.55 -2.55
N ALA A 125 52.09 10.65 -3.51
CA ALA A 125 50.78 10.54 -4.12
C ALA A 125 49.78 9.81 -3.20
N ASN A 126 50.24 8.76 -2.49
CA ASN A 126 49.40 8.09 -1.49
C ASN A 126 49.08 9.03 -0.31
N ARG A 127 50.09 9.75 0.22
CA ARG A 127 49.90 10.75 1.29
C ARG A 127 48.91 11.83 0.89
N LYS A 128 49.10 12.45 -0.27
CA LYS A 128 48.20 13.51 -0.79
C LYS A 128 46.77 13.00 -0.96
N ARG A 129 46.57 11.76 -1.44
CA ARG A 129 45.24 11.14 -1.55
C ARG A 129 44.57 10.99 -0.18
N LEU A 130 45.32 10.51 0.82
CA LEU A 130 44.80 10.33 2.18
C LEU A 130 44.43 11.67 2.82
N ASP A 131 45.28 12.68 2.67
CA ASP A 131 45.05 14.03 3.21
C ASP A 131 43.80 14.67 2.58
N MET A 132 43.67 14.65 1.24
CA MET A 132 42.49 15.19 0.56
C MET A 132 41.21 14.46 0.96
N LYS A 133 41.26 13.13 1.14
CA LYS A 133 40.12 12.34 1.61
C LYS A 133 39.74 12.69 3.05
N ARG A 134 40.72 12.95 3.90
CA ARG A 134 40.51 13.36 5.31
C ARG A 134 39.85 14.74 5.36
N GLU A 135 40.38 15.72 4.63
CA GLU A 135 39.83 17.07 4.56
C GLU A 135 38.40 17.07 4.01
N LEU A 136 38.13 16.32 2.95
CA LEU A 136 36.78 16.17 2.40
C LEU A 136 35.80 15.62 3.45
N ARG A 137 36.19 14.57 4.19
CA ARG A 137 35.34 14.01 5.26
C ARG A 137 35.14 14.99 6.41
N LYS A 138 36.16 15.76 6.78
CA LYS A 138 36.08 16.79 7.81
C LYS A 138 35.05 17.85 7.42
N LEU A 139 35.15 18.40 6.21
CA LEU A 139 34.19 19.40 5.73
C LEU A 139 32.77 18.83 5.60
N GLN A 140 32.62 17.58 5.14
CA GLN A 140 31.30 16.93 5.10
C GLN A 140 30.67 16.79 6.49
N ARG A 141 31.47 16.41 7.50
CA ARG A 141 30.98 16.30 8.88
C ARG A 141 30.58 17.67 9.44
N GLN A 142 31.36 18.70 9.15
CA GLN A 142 31.05 20.07 9.55
C GLN A 142 29.75 20.56 8.92
N LEU A 143 29.60 20.45 7.59
CA LEU A 143 28.37 20.85 6.90
C LEU A 143 27.14 20.08 7.40
N ASN A 144 27.27 18.78 7.65
CA ASN A 144 26.18 17.99 8.23
C ASN A 144 25.84 18.43 9.66
N ALA A 145 26.82 18.89 10.45
CA ALA A 145 26.58 19.43 11.77
C ALA A 145 25.86 20.79 11.70
N GLU A 146 26.29 21.66 10.79
CA GLU A 146 25.65 22.96 10.50
C GLU A 146 24.21 22.78 10.01
N GLU A 147 23.95 21.85 9.08
CA GLU A 147 22.60 21.54 8.61
C GLU A 147 21.68 21.01 9.73
N ARG A 148 22.23 20.22 10.66
CA ARG A 148 21.49 19.76 11.85
C ARG A 148 21.20 20.91 12.79
N HIS A 149 22.19 21.77 13.06
CA HIS A 149 21.99 22.92 13.93
C HIS A 149 20.99 23.91 13.35
N SER A 150 21.08 24.22 12.05
CA SER A 150 20.10 25.03 11.34
C SER A 150 18.69 24.43 11.39
N LEU A 151 18.57 23.10 11.28
CA LEU A 151 17.27 22.44 11.46
C LEU A 151 16.72 22.68 12.87
N TYR A 152 17.53 22.53 13.92
CA TYR A 152 17.09 22.77 15.29
C TYR A 152 16.66 24.21 15.51
N GLN A 153 17.40 25.18 14.97
CA GLN A 153 17.01 26.59 15.01
C GLN A 153 15.67 26.83 14.30
N ASN A 154 15.48 26.24 13.12
CA ASN A 154 14.20 26.32 12.40
C ASN A 154 13.05 25.70 13.20
N ILE A 155 13.31 24.63 13.97
CA ILE A 155 12.31 24.02 14.84
C ILE A 155 11.97 24.95 16.01
N MET A 156 12.98 25.54 16.66
CA MET A 156 12.76 26.47 17.79
C MET A 156 12.04 27.75 17.35
N ASN A 157 12.28 28.19 16.12
CA ASN A 157 11.66 29.39 15.55
C ASN A 157 10.31 29.11 14.86
N ALA A 158 9.92 27.83 14.72
CA ALA A 158 8.67 27.47 14.05
C ALA A 158 7.48 27.97 14.87
N HIS A 159 6.63 28.78 14.24
CA HIS A 159 5.37 29.22 14.84
C HIS A 159 4.30 28.13 14.73
N SER A 160 3.24 28.26 15.53
CA SER A 160 2.04 27.43 15.42
C SER A 160 1.50 27.46 13.98
N GLY A 161 1.48 26.30 13.32
CA GLY A 161 0.97 26.15 11.94
C GLY A 161 2.03 26.00 10.85
N ASP A 162 3.33 25.91 11.16
CA ASP A 162 4.37 25.60 10.16
C ASP A 162 4.34 24.11 9.73
N ASN A 163 3.36 23.80 8.90
CA ASN A 163 3.14 22.47 8.33
C ASN A 163 4.34 22.01 7.47
N ALA A 164 5.04 22.94 6.81
CA ALA A 164 6.16 22.60 5.94
C ALA A 164 7.34 22.04 6.74
N THR A 165 7.69 22.70 7.85
CA THR A 165 8.72 22.23 8.78
C THR A 165 8.31 20.94 9.48
N PHE A 166 7.05 20.83 9.91
CA PHE A 166 6.49 19.59 10.48
C PHE A 166 6.65 18.38 9.55
N TYR A 167 6.16 18.48 8.30
CA TYR A 167 6.29 17.38 7.33
C TYR A 167 7.75 17.13 6.91
N LYS A 168 8.63 18.13 6.98
CA LYS A 168 10.07 17.96 6.75
C LYS A 168 10.72 17.13 7.85
N ILE A 169 10.35 17.34 9.12
CA ILE A 169 10.84 16.56 10.26
C ILE A 169 10.36 15.12 10.16
N ILE A 170 9.06 14.91 9.92
CA ILE A 170 8.47 13.56 9.75
C ILE A 170 9.21 12.80 8.65
N ARG A 171 9.41 13.42 7.48
CA ARG A 171 10.14 12.80 6.38
C ARG A 171 11.60 12.49 6.71
N ARG A 172 12.26 13.28 7.55
CA ARG A 172 13.63 13.02 8.03
C ARG A 172 13.70 11.89 9.06
N GLN A 173 12.68 11.75 9.91
CA GLN A 173 12.63 10.71 10.95
C GLN A 173 12.10 9.37 10.44
N ARG A 174 11.27 9.36 9.40
CA ARG A 174 10.93 8.15 8.65
C ARG A 174 12.21 7.62 8.01
N GLN A 175 12.93 6.75 8.72
CA GLN A 175 14.07 6.05 8.17
C GLN A 175 13.60 5.30 6.91
N SER A 176 14.31 5.48 5.79
CA SER A 176 14.16 4.68 4.56
C SER A 176 14.71 3.25 4.77
N GLY A 177 14.42 2.64 5.91
CA GLY A 177 14.77 1.26 6.19
C GLY A 177 13.64 0.36 5.75
N LYS A 178 13.87 -0.46 4.71
CA LYS A 178 13.16 -1.74 4.55
C LYS A 178 13.61 -2.73 5.65
N ARG A 179 13.70 -2.28 6.91
CA ARG A 179 13.89 -3.20 8.03
C ARG A 179 12.49 -3.66 8.39
N LEU A 180 12.09 -4.79 7.81
CA LEU A 180 11.03 -5.58 8.37
C LEU A 180 11.51 -5.95 9.78
N LEU A 181 10.72 -5.64 10.80
CA LEU A 181 10.99 -6.09 12.15
C LEU A 181 10.70 -7.59 12.16
N ASP A 182 11.73 -8.41 12.32
CA ASP A 182 11.57 -9.87 12.41
C ASP A 182 10.93 -10.28 13.76
N CYS A 183 11.11 -9.46 14.80
CA CYS A 183 10.58 -9.66 16.14
C CYS A 183 10.25 -8.31 16.80
N LEU A 184 9.16 -8.25 17.56
CA LEU A 184 8.78 -7.13 18.43
C LEU A 184 8.79 -7.62 19.89
N ILE A 185 9.39 -6.85 20.80
CA ILE A 185 9.43 -7.16 22.23
C ILE A 185 8.69 -6.06 23.01
N ILE A 186 7.63 -6.43 23.73
CA ILE A 186 6.88 -5.53 24.63
C ILE A 186 6.77 -6.22 25.99
N ASP A 187 7.21 -5.56 27.07
CA ASP A 187 7.14 -6.10 28.44
C ASP A 187 7.70 -7.53 28.58
N ASP A 188 8.87 -7.78 27.98
CA ASP A 188 9.55 -9.08 27.88
C ASP A 188 8.79 -10.18 27.11
N VAL A 189 7.69 -9.83 26.41
CA VAL A 189 6.95 -10.73 25.52
C VAL A 189 7.45 -10.58 24.09
N HIS A 190 7.83 -11.71 23.48
CA HIS A 190 8.29 -11.78 22.09
C HIS A 190 7.14 -12.04 21.11
N PHE A 191 7.06 -11.21 20.08
CA PHE A 191 6.12 -11.35 18.97
C PHE A 191 6.91 -11.52 17.66
N ASP A 192 6.94 -12.75 17.14
CA ASP A 192 7.81 -13.14 16.01
C ASP A 192 7.05 -13.30 14.68
N THR A 193 5.71 -13.27 14.71
CA THR A 193 4.88 -13.40 13.50
C THR A 193 4.23 -12.08 13.12
N PRO A 194 4.04 -11.79 11.81
CA PRO A 194 3.48 -10.52 11.36
C PRO A 194 2.11 -10.18 11.94
N ASP A 195 1.24 -11.18 12.13
CA ASP A 195 -0.09 -11.00 12.71
C ASP A 195 -0.02 -10.63 14.20
N LEU A 196 0.86 -11.29 14.95
CA LEU A 196 1.10 -11.01 16.36
C LEU A 196 1.76 -9.64 16.55
N ILE A 197 2.71 -9.27 15.69
CA ILE A 197 3.32 -7.93 15.67
C ILE A 197 2.25 -6.87 15.42
N ARG A 198 1.33 -7.09 14.47
CA ARG A 198 0.23 -6.16 14.16
C ARG A 198 -0.74 -6.01 15.33
N GLU A 199 -1.11 -7.11 15.98
CA GLU A 199 -1.98 -7.09 17.15
C GLU A 199 -1.31 -6.36 18.33
N ALA A 200 -0.04 -6.66 18.60
CA ALA A 200 0.76 -5.99 19.63
C ALA A 200 0.85 -4.46 19.40
N TRP A 201 1.05 -4.02 18.15
CA TRP A 201 0.99 -2.60 17.80
C TRP A 201 -0.38 -1.98 18.03
N THR A 202 -1.45 -2.71 17.70
CA THR A 202 -2.82 -2.23 17.87
C THR A 202 -3.12 -2.01 19.34
N ASN A 203 -2.77 -2.98 20.19
CA ASN A 203 -2.94 -2.87 21.64
C ASN A 203 -2.09 -1.73 22.20
N TYR A 204 -0.82 -1.64 21.82
CA TYR A 204 0.08 -0.57 22.24
C TYR A 204 -0.45 0.84 21.93
N PHE A 205 -0.92 1.07 20.70
CA PHE A 205 -1.46 2.38 20.35
C PHE A 205 -2.85 2.64 20.96
N THR A 206 -3.62 1.59 21.24
CA THR A 206 -4.88 1.70 21.97
C THR A 206 -4.61 2.13 23.42
N ASP A 207 -3.62 1.54 24.07
CA ASP A 207 -3.18 1.90 25.44
C ASP A 207 -2.61 3.31 25.51
N LEU A 208 -1.85 3.75 24.50
CA LEU A 208 -1.36 5.14 24.42
C LEU A 208 -2.47 6.16 24.22
N SER A 209 -3.54 5.77 23.52
CA SER A 209 -4.65 6.66 23.20
C SER A 209 -5.75 6.66 24.26
N THR A 210 -5.76 5.69 25.18
CA THR A 210 -6.66 5.66 26.33
C THR A 210 -5.90 6.06 27.59
N PRO A 211 -6.21 7.23 28.20
CA PRO A 211 -5.58 7.63 29.46
C PRO A 211 -6.02 6.68 30.57
N SER A 212 -5.17 5.71 30.91
CA SER A 212 -5.35 4.80 32.03
C SER A 212 -4.56 5.31 33.24
N GLU A 213 -5.18 5.31 34.43
CA GLU A 213 -4.62 5.85 35.69
C GLU A 213 -3.43 5.05 36.28
N LYS A 214 -2.88 4.07 35.55
CA LYS A 214 -1.80 3.21 36.06
C LYS A 214 -0.41 3.81 35.81
N PRO A 215 0.52 3.70 36.78
CA PRO A 215 1.90 4.18 36.62
C PRO A 215 2.64 3.32 35.59
N GLN A 216 3.01 3.92 34.46
CA GLN A 216 3.71 3.25 33.36
C GLN A 216 5.21 3.09 33.69
N ASN A 217 5.62 1.87 34.05
CA ASN A 217 7.01 1.43 34.08
C ASN A 217 7.24 0.44 32.94
N GLN A 218 7.08 0.89 31.70
CA GLN A 218 7.31 0.04 30.52
C GLN A 218 8.67 0.39 29.89
N GLN A 219 9.60 -0.57 29.90
CA GLN A 219 10.89 -0.45 29.22
C GLN A 219 10.81 -1.17 27.87
N TYR A 220 10.98 -0.42 26.78
CA TYR A 220 10.91 -0.95 25.42
C TYR A 220 12.31 -1.14 24.84
N ARG A 221 12.60 -2.33 24.31
CA ARG A 221 13.86 -2.66 23.63
C ARG A 221 13.59 -3.25 22.26
N PHE A 222 14.35 -2.82 21.26
CA PHE A 222 14.32 -3.38 19.91
C PHE A 222 15.59 -4.21 19.68
N SER A 223 15.44 -5.51 19.42
CA SER A 223 16.54 -6.35 18.92
C SER A 223 16.56 -6.29 17.39
N SER A 224 17.74 -5.98 16.83
CA SER A 224 18.01 -5.99 15.38
C SER A 224 18.57 -7.33 14.95
#